data_AF-A0A2V7IBP2-F1
#
_entry.id   AF-A0A2V7IBP2-F1
#
_cell.length_a   1.000
_cell.length_b   1.000
_cell.length_c   1.000
_cell.angle_alpha   90.00
_cell.angle_beta   90.00
_cell.angle_gamma   90.00
#
_symmetry.space_group_name_H-M   'P 1'
#
loop_
_entity.id
_entity.type
_entity.pdbx_description
1 polymer ?
#
loop_
_entity_poly.entity_id
_entity_poly.type
_entity_poly.pdbx_seq_one_letter_code
_entity_poly.pdbx_strand_id
1 'polypeptide(L)'
;MAFGQDAGSANALADALTPDIQPIDVSQPTGFLNGRKPDDDVITAELHLIFGSNAALNDDHVDANDEPFLATFPYLAGPHVQ
;
A
#
# COMPACT_ATOMS: atom_id res chain seq x y z
N MET A 1 -6.83 -12.62 18.78
CA MET A 1 -7.94 -12.06 18.01
C MET A 1 -7.42 -11.85 16.59
N ALA A 2 -7.88 -12.67 15.67
CA ALA A 2 -7.59 -12.60 14.24
C ALA A 2 -8.95 -12.80 13.58
N PHE A 3 -9.39 -11.81 12.79
CA PHE A 3 -10.72 -11.70 12.18
C PHE A 3 -11.90 -11.60 13.18
N GLY A 4 -12.32 -10.36 13.42
CA GLY A 4 -13.35 -9.99 14.42
C GLY A 4 -13.32 -8.49 14.75
N GLN A 5 -12.94 -7.66 13.77
CA GLN A 5 -12.96 -6.20 13.87
C GLN A 5 -14.43 -5.79 13.96
N ASP A 6 -14.81 -5.01 14.97
CA ASP A 6 -16.16 -4.48 15.05
C ASP A 6 -16.47 -3.60 13.82
N ALA A 7 -17.74 -3.21 13.67
CA ALA A 7 -18.18 -2.42 12.51
C ALA A 7 -17.39 -1.11 12.36
N GLY A 8 -16.90 -0.51 13.45
CA GLY A 8 -16.11 0.70 13.42
C GLY A 8 -14.73 0.47 12.80
N SER A 9 -14.02 -0.56 13.25
CA SER A 9 -12.71 -0.92 12.69
C SER A 9 -12.80 -1.39 11.24
N ALA A 10 -13.87 -2.10 10.86
CA ALA A 10 -14.09 -2.49 9.47
C ALA A 10 -14.34 -1.28 8.55
N ASN A 11 -15.13 -0.30 9.01
CA ASN A 11 -15.37 0.94 8.26
C ASN A 11 -14.09 1.77 8.13
N ALA A 12 -13.29 1.90 9.20
CA ALA A 12 -12.03 2.63 9.13
C ALA A 12 -11.03 1.99 8.14
N LEU A 13 -10.99 0.65 8.07
CA LEU A 13 -10.18 -0.07 7.10
C LEU A 13 -10.70 0.17 5.66
N ALA A 14 -12.02 0.14 5.46
CA ALA A 14 -12.61 0.45 4.16
C ALA A 14 -12.33 1.90 3.72
N ASP A 15 -12.45 2.86 4.63
CA ASP A 15 -12.15 4.28 4.37
C ASP A 15 -10.68 4.50 3.97
N ALA A 16 -9.77 3.69 4.51
CA ALA A 16 -8.36 3.74 4.15
C ALA A 16 -8.03 3.10 2.79
N LEU A 17 -8.69 1.98 2.44
CA LEU A 17 -8.30 1.12 1.31
C LEU A 17 -9.17 1.27 0.05
N THR A 18 -10.38 1.79 0.15
CA THR A 18 -11.31 1.89 -1.00
C THR A 18 -11.20 3.16 -1.87
N PRO A 19 -10.66 4.31 -1.39
CA PRO A 19 -10.52 5.48 -2.25
C PRO A 19 -9.51 5.27 -3.39
N ASP A 20 -9.90 5.61 -4.62
CA ASP A 20 -8.97 5.67 -5.78
C ASP A 20 -7.93 6.79 -5.62
N ILE A 21 -8.35 7.89 -4.98
CA ILE A 21 -7.51 9.03 -4.65
C ILE A 21 -7.24 9.02 -3.15
N GLN A 22 -6.00 8.79 -2.77
CA GLN A 22 -5.58 8.83 -1.36
C GLN A 22 -5.37 10.29 -0.92
N PRO A 23 -5.92 10.70 0.25
CA PRO A 23 -5.69 12.05 0.78
C PRO A 23 -4.25 12.24 1.25
N ILE A 24 -3.81 13.50 1.27
CA ILE A 24 -2.52 13.92 1.82
C ILE A 24 -2.71 15.07 2.80
N ASP A 25 -2.12 14.92 3.99
CA ASP A 25 -1.91 15.97 4.98
C ASP A 25 -0.43 16.38 4.95
N VAL A 26 -0.18 17.58 4.43
CA VAL A 26 1.16 18.17 4.29
C VAL A 26 1.77 18.63 5.61
N SER A 27 1.03 18.55 6.72
CA SER A 27 1.54 18.79 8.07
C SER A 27 2.18 17.55 8.72
N GLN A 28 1.95 16.36 8.13
CA GLN A 28 2.46 15.09 8.61
C GLN A 28 3.56 14.53 7.68
N PRO A 29 4.42 13.61 8.17
CA PRO A 29 5.34 12.87 7.30
C PRO A 29 4.60 12.17 6.16
N THR A 30 5.22 12.14 4.97
CA THR A 30 4.67 11.47 3.79
C THR A 30 5.02 9.97 3.79
N GLY A 31 4.08 9.14 3.35
CA GLY A 31 4.21 7.68 3.23
C GLY A 31 2.82 7.06 3.06
N PHE A 32 2.73 5.79 2.68
CA PHE A 32 1.45 5.10 2.45
C PHE A 32 0.44 5.31 3.59
N LEU A 33 -0.83 5.64 3.24
CA LEU A 33 -1.90 6.22 4.08
C LEU A 33 -1.83 7.73 4.32
N ASN A 34 -0.78 8.40 3.82
CA ASN A 34 -0.65 9.85 3.72
C ASN A 34 0.03 10.23 2.38
N GLY A 35 -0.59 9.79 1.29
CA GLY A 35 0.00 9.77 -0.05
C GLY A 35 0.80 8.48 -0.32
N ARG A 36 1.31 8.33 -1.54
CA ARG A 36 2.13 7.17 -1.95
C ARG A 36 3.30 7.61 -2.81
N LYS A 37 4.43 6.93 -2.67
CA LYS A 37 5.63 7.10 -3.47
C LYS A 37 5.84 5.86 -4.36
N PRO A 38 6.59 5.97 -5.47
CA PRO A 38 6.87 4.82 -6.32
C PRO A 38 7.59 3.66 -5.62
N ASP A 39 8.32 3.94 -4.53
CA ASP A 39 9.07 2.98 -3.73
C ASP A 39 8.30 2.44 -2.51
N ASP A 40 7.05 2.88 -2.29
CA ASP A 40 6.21 2.31 -1.24
C ASP A 40 5.69 0.93 -1.66
N ASP A 41 5.95 -0.10 -0.86
CA ASP A 41 5.32 -1.41 -0.98
C ASP A 41 3.89 -1.36 -0.42
N VAL A 42 2.99 -0.84 -1.25
CA VAL A 42 1.60 -0.61 -0.87
C VAL A 42 0.87 -1.92 -0.59
N ILE A 43 1.16 -2.99 -1.32
CA ILE A 43 0.43 -4.26 -1.17
C ILE A 43 0.80 -4.90 0.17
N THR A 44 2.09 -4.98 0.52
CA THR A 44 2.50 -5.46 1.85
C THR A 44 1.92 -4.61 2.97
N ALA A 45 1.91 -3.28 2.82
CA ALA A 45 1.29 -2.41 3.83
C ALA A 45 -0.22 -2.62 3.99
N GLU A 46 -0.96 -2.82 2.90
CA GLU A 46 -2.40 -3.15 2.92
C GLU A 46 -2.66 -4.52 3.57
N LEU A 47 -1.88 -5.53 3.20
CA LEU A 47 -1.95 -6.86 3.82
C LEU A 47 -1.65 -6.80 5.31
N HIS A 48 -0.70 -5.95 5.74
CA HIS A 48 -0.44 -5.72 7.15
C HIS A 48 -1.61 -5.07 7.87
N LEU A 49 -2.33 -4.13 7.22
CA LEU A 49 -3.55 -3.53 7.77
C LEU A 49 -4.67 -4.57 7.93
N ILE A 50 -4.81 -5.49 6.98
CA ILE A 50 -5.87 -6.52 6.96
C ILE A 50 -5.55 -7.67 7.93
N PHE A 51 -4.32 -8.17 7.91
CA PHE A 51 -3.91 -9.40 8.58
C PHE A 51 -3.06 -9.18 9.84
N GLY A 52 -2.66 -7.94 10.11
CA GLY A 52 -1.82 -7.58 11.25
C GLY A 52 -0.50 -8.33 11.23
N SER A 53 -0.09 -8.84 12.39
CA SER A 53 1.15 -9.61 12.56
C SER A 53 1.05 -11.08 12.15
N ASN A 54 0.02 -11.46 11.37
CA ASN A 54 -0.04 -12.81 10.80
C ASN A 54 0.98 -12.96 9.68
N ALA A 55 2.17 -13.43 10.03
CA ALA A 55 3.32 -13.57 9.13
C ALA A 55 3.07 -14.44 7.88
N ALA A 56 2.00 -15.24 7.85
CA ALA A 56 1.66 -16.04 6.69
C ALA A 56 0.81 -15.29 5.65
N LEU A 57 0.26 -14.12 6.00
CA LEU A 57 -0.70 -13.38 5.18
C LEU A 57 -0.41 -11.88 5.05
N ASN A 58 0.56 -11.33 5.79
CA ASN A 58 0.77 -9.89 5.90
C ASN A 58 1.81 -9.32 4.91
N ASP A 59 2.17 -10.09 3.89
CA ASP A 59 3.21 -9.80 2.90
C ASP A 59 2.84 -10.53 1.59
N ASP A 60 3.08 -9.90 0.44
CA ASP A 60 2.80 -10.51 -0.87
C ASP A 60 4.02 -11.20 -1.48
N HIS A 61 5.18 -11.09 -0.82
CA HIS A 61 6.48 -11.60 -1.24
C HIS A 61 6.97 -11.00 -2.57
N VAL A 62 6.62 -9.75 -2.86
CA VAL A 62 7.09 -9.00 -4.04
C VAL A 62 7.90 -7.76 -3.60
N ASP A 63 9.20 -7.96 -3.40
CA ASP A 63 10.09 -6.90 -2.87
C ASP A 63 10.32 -5.71 -3.82
N ALA A 64 10.18 -5.93 -5.13
CA ALA A 64 10.46 -4.92 -6.16
C ALA A 64 9.83 -5.27 -7.52
N ASN A 65 9.70 -4.25 -8.37
CA ASN A 65 9.36 -4.45 -9.78
C ASN A 65 10.52 -5.13 -10.54
N ASP A 66 10.18 -5.92 -11.56
CA ASP A 66 11.16 -6.61 -12.42
C ASP A 66 12.14 -5.64 -13.10
N GLU A 67 11.66 -4.43 -13.40
CA GLU A 67 12.45 -3.34 -13.97
C GLU A 67 12.36 -2.08 -13.09
N PRO A 68 13.47 -1.38 -12.80
CA PRO A 68 13.41 -0.18 -11.99
C PRO A 68 12.49 0.89 -12.60
N PHE A 69 11.69 1.53 -11.74
CA PHE A 69 10.92 2.71 -12.14
C PHE A 69 11.83 3.87 -12.54
N LEU A 70 11.35 4.69 -13.47
CA LEU A 70 12.09 5.89 -13.88
C LEU A 70 12.18 6.86 -12.70
N ALA A 71 13.28 7.61 -12.59
CA ALA A 71 13.43 8.65 -11.55
C ALA A 71 12.63 9.94 -11.85
N THR A 72 11.97 10.01 -13.00
CA THR A 72 11.19 11.17 -13.44
C THR A 72 9.82 10.74 -13.94
N PHE A 73 8.84 11.62 -13.80
CA PHE A 73 7.49 11.40 -14.32
C PHE A 73 7.52 10.94 -15.80
N PRO A 74 6.79 9.86 -16.17
CA PRO A 74 5.67 9.25 -15.44
C PRO A 74 6.03 8.17 -14.40
N TYR A 75 7.32 7.95 -14.08
CA TYR A 75 7.79 6.92 -13.14
C TYR A 75 7.48 5.45 -13.53
N LEU A 76 6.80 5.19 -14.66
CA LEU A 76 6.61 3.82 -15.17
C LEU A 76 7.91 3.26 -15.76
N ALA A 77 8.20 1.99 -15.50
CA ALA A 77 9.21 1.23 -16.22
C ALA A 77 8.86 1.13 -17.72
N GLY A 78 9.88 0.89 -18.56
CA GLY A 78 9.67 0.65 -19.99
C GLY A 78 8.82 -0.61 -20.26
N PRO A 79 8.25 -0.75 -21.47
CA PRO A 79 7.54 -1.96 -21.85
C PRO A 79 8.43 -3.20 -21.69
N HIS A 80 7.87 -4.27 -21.12
CA HIS A 80 8.57 -5.55 -21.05
C HIS A 80 8.78 -6.08 -22.48
N VAL A 81 10.03 -6.32 -22.88
CA VAL A 81 10.39 -6.98 -24.14
C VAL A 81 10.75 -8.42 -23.82
N GLN A 82 9.97 -9.36 -24.37
CA GLN A 82 10.20 -10.80 -24.23
C GLN A 82 11.42 -11.28 -25.01
#